data_AF-A0AAU8AFJ0-F1
#
_entry.id   AF-A0AAU8AFJ0-F1
#
_cell.length_a   1.000
_cell.length_b   1.000
_cell.length_c   1.000
_cell.angle_alpha   90.00
_cell.angle_beta   90.00
_cell.angle_gamma   90.00
#
_symmetry.space_group_name_H-M   'P 1'
#
loop_
_entity.id
_entity.type
_entity.pdbx_description
1 polymer ?
#
loop_
_entity_poly.entity_id
_entity_poly.type
_entity_poly.pdbx_seq_one_letter_code
_entity_poly.pdbx_strand_id
1 'polypeptide(L)'
;MFAIALRPPELTVGGAVVRVSRRVVSELASAAADEARSKLADLRNCKPGDIPQHLEHLAEMQRQVISAAEQSAEIVRELRAAVALLTADEAPRQVTPLLHSAMQAHASFAAIRAAVRDADFAEIEAAVEQLNATADALEQDVETAKDRAEKLARLIEEANATGLSRCAVKARATVAAYPLPGDLADLAEAQPLAGKAAAAAAWIADKTASREQQKIERRDRQRQELKTNIAEVWR
;
A
#
# COMPACT_ATOMS: atom_id res chain seq x y z
N MET A 1 -18.74 -5.77 -2.63
CA MET A 1 -18.91 -5.06 -1.33
C MET A 1 -18.34 -6.00 -0.26
N PHE A 2 -17.07 -5.83 0.12
CA PHE A 2 -16.39 -6.74 1.05
C PHE A 2 -16.44 -6.16 2.47
N ALA A 3 -17.13 -6.84 3.38
CA ALA A 3 -17.15 -6.49 4.79
C ALA A 3 -16.17 -7.40 5.53
N ILE A 4 -14.92 -6.95 5.66
CA ILE A 4 -13.95 -7.57 6.57
C ILE A 4 -14.29 -7.07 7.98
N ALA A 5 -14.93 -7.92 8.79
CA ALA A 5 -15.22 -7.62 10.19
C ALA A 5 -13.99 -7.92 11.07
N LEU A 6 -12.94 -7.11 10.92
CA LEU A 6 -11.91 -6.99 11.96
C LEU A 6 -12.53 -6.19 13.10
N ARG A 7 -12.61 -6.74 14.32
CA ARG A 7 -12.93 -5.93 15.50
C ARG A 7 -11.69 -5.10 15.81
N PRO A 8 -11.67 -3.78 15.53
CA PRO A 8 -10.52 -2.95 15.83
C PRO A 8 -10.31 -2.90 17.35
N PRO A 9 -9.06 -2.88 17.86
CA PRO A 9 -8.83 -2.49 19.24
C PRO A 9 -9.49 -1.14 19.56
N GLU A 10 -10.17 -1.12 20.69
CA GLU A 10 -10.81 0.06 21.27
C GLU A 10 -9.83 0.70 22.26
N LEU A 11 -9.50 1.96 22.02
CA LEU A 11 -8.69 2.83 22.87
C LEU A 11 -9.64 3.77 23.61
N THR A 12 -9.55 3.86 24.94
CA THR A 12 -10.34 4.84 25.70
C THR A 12 -9.41 5.95 26.19
N VAL A 13 -9.64 7.19 25.74
CA VAL A 13 -8.89 8.37 26.19
C VAL A 13 -9.87 9.43 26.67
N GLY A 14 -9.85 9.78 27.96
CA GLY A 14 -10.72 10.82 28.52
C GLY A 14 -12.22 10.60 28.28
N GLY A 15 -12.67 9.34 28.17
CA GLY A 15 -14.05 8.96 27.87
C GLY A 15 -14.39 8.81 26.38
N ALA A 16 -13.48 9.13 25.46
CA ALA A 16 -13.66 8.86 24.03
C ALA A 16 -13.17 7.45 23.67
N VAL A 17 -13.98 6.69 22.92
CA VAL A 17 -13.60 5.37 22.38
C VAL A 17 -13.10 5.54 20.94
N VAL A 18 -11.81 5.27 20.73
CA VAL A 18 -11.16 5.29 19.42
C VAL A 18 -10.99 3.85 18.94
N ARG A 19 -11.58 3.53 17.79
CA ARG A 19 -11.46 2.22 17.14
C ARG A 19 -10.36 2.28 16.09
N VAL A 20 -9.23 1.63 16.34
CA VAL A 20 -8.13 1.57 15.38
C VAL A 20 -7.98 0.14 14.90
N SER A 21 -8.21 -0.15 13.62
CA SER A 21 -8.05 -1.52 13.13
C SER A 21 -6.60 -1.77 12.76
N ARG A 22 -5.97 -2.77 13.40
CA ARG A 22 -4.64 -3.22 13.04
C ARG A 22 -4.76 -4.03 11.74
N ARG A 23 -4.00 -3.66 10.71
CA ARG A 23 -3.85 -4.37 9.41
C ARG A 23 -4.79 -4.03 8.26
N VAL A 24 -5.70 -3.06 8.42
CA VAL A 24 -6.68 -2.78 7.35
C VAL A 24 -6.00 -2.26 6.08
N VAL A 25 -4.96 -1.42 6.21
CA VAL A 25 -4.35 -0.80 5.04
C VAL A 25 -3.51 -1.81 4.28
N SER A 26 -2.70 -2.62 4.97
CA SER A 26 -1.89 -3.62 4.28
C SER A 26 -2.74 -4.72 3.67
N GLU A 27 -3.84 -5.14 4.32
CA GLU A 27 -4.81 -6.09 3.73
C GLU A 27 -5.49 -5.52 2.49
N LEU A 28 -5.94 -4.25 2.55
CA LEU A 28 -6.48 -3.55 1.39
C LEU A 28 -5.47 -3.51 0.24
N ALA A 29 -4.22 -3.15 0.52
CA ALA A 29 -3.15 -3.13 -0.48
C ALA A 29 -2.85 -4.52 -1.07
N SER A 30 -2.93 -5.58 -0.24
CA SER A 30 -2.75 -6.96 -0.71
C SER A 30 -3.88 -7.38 -1.63
N ALA A 31 -5.13 -7.16 -1.22
CA ALA A 31 -6.31 -7.49 -2.02
C ALA A 31 -6.31 -6.73 -3.35
N ALA A 32 -5.94 -5.43 -3.33
CA ALA A 32 -5.80 -4.64 -4.54
C ALA A 32 -4.70 -5.17 -5.47
N ALA A 33 -3.56 -5.63 -4.91
CA ALA A 33 -2.49 -6.24 -5.70
C ALA A 33 -2.93 -7.58 -6.33
N ASP A 34 -3.68 -8.40 -5.60
CA ASP A 34 -4.21 -9.67 -6.12
C ASP A 34 -5.25 -9.44 -7.22
N GLU A 35 -6.16 -8.47 -7.04
CA GLU A 35 -7.11 -8.06 -8.08
C GLU A 35 -6.36 -7.49 -9.30
N ALA A 36 -5.32 -6.67 -9.10
CA ALA A 36 -4.53 -6.13 -10.19
C ALA A 36 -3.83 -7.23 -11.00
N ARG A 37 -3.31 -8.28 -10.35
CA ARG A 37 -2.76 -9.46 -11.05
C ARG A 37 -3.82 -10.19 -11.87
N SER A 38 -5.02 -10.36 -11.31
CA SER A 38 -6.15 -10.97 -11.99
C SER A 38 -6.53 -10.15 -13.24
N LYS A 39 -6.70 -8.83 -13.09
CA LYS A 39 -7.01 -7.92 -14.20
C LYS A 39 -5.91 -7.86 -15.24
N LEU A 40 -4.64 -7.97 -14.87
CA LEU A 40 -3.54 -8.04 -15.83
C LEU A 40 -3.65 -9.28 -16.72
N ALA A 41 -4.09 -10.42 -16.17
CA ALA A 41 -4.36 -11.62 -16.95
C ALA A 41 -5.57 -11.43 -17.88
N ASP A 42 -6.64 -10.80 -17.38
CA ASP A 42 -7.84 -10.46 -18.18
C ASP A 42 -7.49 -9.51 -19.33
N LEU A 43 -6.68 -8.47 -19.07
CA LEU A 43 -6.24 -7.47 -20.04
C LEU A 43 -5.46 -8.04 -21.22
N ARG A 44 -4.96 -9.27 -21.13
CA ARG A 44 -4.33 -9.97 -22.26
C ARG A 44 -5.34 -10.62 -23.20
N ASN A 45 -6.54 -10.93 -22.69
CA ASN A 45 -7.54 -11.73 -23.38
C ASN A 45 -8.85 -10.98 -23.65
N CYS A 46 -9.10 -9.87 -22.94
CA CYS A 46 -10.33 -9.09 -23.08
C CYS A 46 -10.41 -8.38 -24.44
N LYS A 47 -11.61 -7.90 -24.76
CA LYS A 47 -11.86 -7.14 -25.99
C LYS A 47 -11.18 -5.77 -25.88
N PRO A 48 -10.61 -5.23 -26.97
CA PRO A 48 -9.93 -3.93 -26.96
C PRO A 48 -10.78 -2.75 -26.47
N GLY A 49 -12.12 -2.84 -26.60
CA GLY A 49 -13.05 -1.81 -26.12
C GLY A 49 -13.19 -1.75 -24.60
N ASP A 50 -12.91 -2.84 -23.89
CA ASP A 50 -13.09 -2.95 -22.43
C ASP A 50 -11.83 -2.51 -21.66
N ILE A 51 -10.68 -2.42 -22.35
CA ILE A 51 -9.38 -2.06 -21.77
C ILE A 51 -9.41 -0.75 -20.96
N PRO A 52 -10.00 0.37 -21.45
CA PRO A 52 -10.01 1.61 -20.68
C PRO A 52 -10.72 1.48 -19.35
N GLN A 53 -11.85 0.75 -19.31
CA GLN A 53 -12.61 0.52 -18.08
C GLN A 53 -11.81 -0.31 -17.07
N HIS A 54 -11.07 -1.32 -17.53
CA HIS A 54 -10.19 -2.09 -16.67
C HIS A 54 -9.06 -1.24 -16.06
N LEU A 55 -8.44 -0.37 -16.85
CA LEU A 55 -7.37 0.52 -16.36
C LEU A 55 -7.90 1.59 -15.41
N GLU A 56 -9.07 2.14 -15.68
CA GLU A 56 -9.73 3.09 -14.78
C GLU A 56 -10.02 2.46 -13.42
N HIS A 57 -10.51 1.22 -13.40
CA HIS A 57 -10.74 0.47 -12.17
C HIS A 57 -9.43 0.24 -11.38
N LEU A 58 -8.35 -0.14 -12.07
CA LEU A 58 -7.03 -0.31 -11.45
C LEU A 58 -6.51 0.99 -10.83
N ALA A 59 -6.63 2.11 -11.55
CA ALA A 59 -6.21 3.42 -11.07
C ALA A 59 -7.04 3.90 -9.87
N GLU A 60 -8.34 3.62 -9.86
CA GLU A 60 -9.20 3.92 -8.72
C GLU A 60 -8.81 3.11 -7.49
N MET A 61 -8.53 1.81 -7.63
CA MET A 61 -8.02 1.00 -6.52
C MET A 61 -6.70 1.53 -5.97
N GLN A 62 -5.78 1.96 -6.85
CA GLN A 62 -4.51 2.56 -6.43
C GLN A 62 -4.72 3.82 -5.60
N ARG A 63 -5.61 4.72 -6.05
CA ARG A 63 -5.96 5.95 -5.31
C ARG A 63 -6.53 5.61 -3.93
N GLN A 64 -7.40 4.61 -3.85
CA GLN A 64 -7.99 4.18 -2.58
C GLN A 64 -6.93 3.63 -1.61
N VAL A 65 -5.99 2.81 -2.09
CA VAL A 65 -4.89 2.30 -1.27
C VAL A 65 -3.98 3.42 -0.76
N ILE A 66 -3.59 4.35 -1.64
CA ILE A 66 -2.75 5.50 -1.27
C ILE A 66 -3.46 6.36 -0.23
N SER A 67 -4.73 6.70 -0.48
CA SER A 67 -5.52 7.51 0.44
C SER A 67 -5.68 6.86 1.81
N ALA A 68 -5.93 5.54 1.85
CA ALA A 68 -6.02 4.80 3.11
C ALA A 68 -4.69 4.77 3.88
N ALA A 69 -3.56 4.66 3.17
CA ALA A 69 -2.22 4.71 3.76
C ALA A 69 -1.89 6.09 4.33
N GLU A 70 -2.22 7.16 3.60
CA GLU A 70 -2.04 8.55 4.05
C GLU A 70 -2.88 8.86 5.29
N GLN A 71 -4.17 8.50 5.29
CA GLN A 71 -5.06 8.66 6.44
C GLN A 71 -4.53 7.91 7.67
N SER A 72 -4.03 6.69 7.47
CA SER A 72 -3.47 5.89 8.58
C SER A 72 -2.17 6.47 9.11
N ALA A 73 -1.31 7.00 8.24
CA ALA A 73 -0.11 7.73 8.66
C ALA A 73 -0.44 9.02 9.43
N GLU A 74 -1.54 9.70 9.08
CA GLU A 74 -2.05 10.85 9.83
C GLU A 74 -2.53 10.44 11.22
N ILE A 75 -3.31 9.35 11.34
CA ILE A 75 -3.72 8.80 12.63
C ILE A 75 -2.51 8.44 13.50
N VAL A 76 -1.46 7.81 12.94
CA VAL A 76 -0.20 7.55 13.67
C VAL A 76 0.38 8.84 14.25
N ARG A 77 0.48 9.90 13.42
CA ARG A 77 1.01 11.19 13.86
C ARG A 77 0.16 11.80 14.98
N GLU A 78 -1.16 11.71 14.89
CA GLU A 78 -2.07 12.17 15.95
C GLU A 78 -1.89 11.39 17.26
N LEU A 79 -1.78 10.06 17.19
CA LEU A 79 -1.54 9.21 18.37
C LEU A 79 -0.21 9.59 19.05
N ARG A 80 0.85 9.81 18.27
CA ARG A 80 2.16 10.24 18.80
C ARG A 80 2.10 11.64 19.42
N ALA A 81 1.37 12.56 18.81
CA ALA A 81 1.16 13.89 19.37
C ALA A 81 0.34 13.85 20.67
N ALA A 82 -0.66 12.97 20.77
CA ALA A 82 -1.40 12.74 22.01
C ALA A 82 -0.51 12.18 23.12
N VAL A 83 0.39 11.24 22.79
CA VAL A 83 1.41 10.74 23.73
C VAL A 83 2.32 11.87 24.21
N ALA A 84 2.90 12.63 23.28
CA ALA A 84 3.83 13.72 23.60
C ALA A 84 3.17 14.78 24.52
N LEU A 85 1.90 15.10 24.27
CA LEU A 85 1.13 15.99 25.12
C LEU A 85 0.92 15.41 26.53
N LEU A 86 0.55 14.13 26.64
CA LEU A 86 0.30 13.49 27.93
C LEU A 86 1.59 13.30 28.76
N THR A 87 2.75 13.07 28.12
CA THR A 87 4.00 12.77 28.83
C THR A 87 4.95 13.95 28.99
N ALA A 88 5.01 14.85 28.00
CA ALA A 88 6.04 15.88 27.88
C ALA A 88 5.46 17.32 27.80
N ASP A 89 4.14 17.49 27.93
CA ASP A 89 3.45 18.78 27.84
C ASP A 89 3.75 19.53 26.52
N GLU A 90 3.95 18.77 25.43
CA GLU A 90 4.19 19.34 24.12
C GLU A 90 2.87 19.81 23.50
N ALA A 91 2.77 21.12 23.24
CA ALA A 91 1.59 21.69 22.60
C ALA A 91 1.41 21.13 21.18
N PRO A 92 0.21 20.60 20.86
CA PRO A 92 -0.03 20.05 19.53
C PRO A 92 -0.06 21.16 18.48
N ARG A 93 0.45 20.87 17.28
CA ARG A 93 0.47 21.82 16.16
C ARG A 93 -0.92 22.04 15.53
N GLN A 94 -1.84 21.09 15.75
CA GLN A 94 -3.20 21.09 15.21
C GLN A 94 -4.15 20.54 16.27
N VAL A 95 -5.43 20.94 16.20
CA VAL A 95 -6.44 20.48 17.16
C VAL A 95 -7.37 19.50 16.47
N THR A 96 -7.26 18.23 16.84
CA THR A 96 -8.18 17.16 16.44
C THR A 96 -9.02 16.70 17.65
N PRO A 97 -10.13 15.98 17.47
CA PRO A 97 -10.94 15.51 18.60
C PRO A 97 -10.13 14.68 19.61
N LEU A 98 -9.23 13.81 19.13
CA LEU A 98 -8.33 13.04 19.98
C LEU A 98 -7.38 13.95 20.78
N LEU A 99 -6.72 14.90 20.10
CA LEU A 99 -5.80 15.82 20.74
C LEU A 99 -6.53 16.73 21.74
N HIS A 100 -7.75 17.15 21.44
CA HIS A 100 -8.58 17.91 22.38
C HIS A 100 -8.89 17.11 23.65
N SER A 101 -9.29 15.84 23.51
CA SER A 101 -9.50 14.95 24.66
C SER A 101 -8.21 14.74 25.45
N ALA A 102 -7.06 14.57 24.78
CA ALA A 102 -5.76 14.46 25.43
C ALA A 102 -5.37 15.75 26.18
N MET A 103 -5.67 16.94 25.63
CA MET A 103 -5.46 18.23 26.29
C MET A 103 -6.32 18.36 27.55
N GLN A 104 -7.60 18.02 27.48
CA GLN A 104 -8.51 18.04 28.63
C GLN A 104 -8.06 17.08 29.73
N ALA A 105 -7.64 15.87 29.33
CA ALA A 105 -7.09 14.89 30.25
C ALA A 105 -5.82 15.44 30.92
N HIS A 106 -4.85 15.91 30.13
CA HIS A 106 -3.61 16.49 30.64
C HIS A 106 -3.86 17.62 31.65
N ALA A 107 -4.72 18.59 31.31
CA ALA A 107 -5.07 19.69 32.21
C ALA A 107 -5.70 19.22 33.53
N SER A 108 -6.58 18.21 33.45
CA SER A 108 -7.20 17.62 34.64
C SER A 108 -6.17 16.93 35.53
N PHE A 109 -5.23 16.21 34.94
CA PHE A 109 -4.16 15.54 35.68
C PHE A 109 -3.16 16.51 36.28
N ALA A 110 -2.79 17.58 35.57
CA ALA A 110 -1.94 18.64 36.11
C ALA A 110 -2.57 19.28 37.35
N ALA A 111 -3.89 19.53 37.33
CA ALA A 111 -4.62 20.06 38.47
C ALA A 111 -4.65 19.07 39.66
N ILE A 112 -4.89 17.79 39.41
CA ILE A 112 -4.89 16.74 40.45
C ILE A 112 -3.50 16.59 41.07
N ARG A 113 -2.45 16.55 40.25
CA ARG A 113 -1.04 16.45 40.71
C ARG A 113 -0.64 17.62 41.59
N ALA A 114 -1.13 18.83 41.28
CA ALA A 114 -0.90 20.01 42.10
C ALA A 114 -1.64 19.95 43.45
N ALA A 115 -2.82 19.32 43.50
CA ALA A 115 -3.66 19.24 44.68
C ALA A 115 -3.35 18.03 45.59
N VAL A 116 -2.89 16.90 45.03
CA VAL A 116 -2.68 15.63 45.73
C VAL A 116 -1.28 15.10 45.41
N ARG A 117 -0.39 15.14 46.41
CA ARG A 117 1.04 14.82 46.26
C ARG A 117 1.31 13.35 45.88
N ASP A 118 0.46 12.43 46.34
CA ASP A 118 0.60 10.98 46.16
C ASP A 118 -0.52 10.39 45.26
N ALA A 119 -1.07 11.19 44.33
CA ALA A 119 -2.09 10.71 43.41
C ALA A 119 -1.54 9.59 42.50
N ASP A 120 -2.32 8.53 42.34
CA ASP A 120 -2.04 7.44 41.40
C ASP A 120 -2.42 7.86 39.98
N PHE A 121 -1.50 7.67 39.03
CA PHE A 121 -1.67 8.01 37.63
C PHE A 121 -1.55 6.78 36.71
N ALA A 122 -1.68 5.56 37.25
CA ALA A 122 -1.59 4.31 36.50
C ALA A 122 -2.52 4.26 35.28
N GLU A 123 -3.71 4.87 35.35
CA GLU A 123 -4.62 4.96 34.20
C GLU A 123 -4.05 5.77 33.03
N ILE A 124 -3.29 6.84 33.29
CA ILE A 124 -2.62 7.63 32.25
C ILE A 124 -1.47 6.83 31.66
N GLU A 125 -0.66 6.22 32.52
CA GLU A 125 0.49 5.43 32.08
C GLU A 125 0.02 4.29 31.18
N ALA A 126 -1.06 3.59 31.58
CA ALA A 126 -1.70 2.58 30.75
C ALA A 126 -2.26 3.14 29.45
N ALA A 127 -2.91 4.32 29.47
CA ALA A 127 -3.41 4.97 28.26
C ALA A 127 -2.27 5.35 27.30
N VAL A 128 -1.17 5.90 27.81
CA VAL A 128 0.03 6.26 27.05
C VAL A 128 0.68 5.02 26.44
N GLU A 129 0.81 3.93 27.21
CA GLU A 129 1.33 2.66 26.73
C GLU A 129 0.44 2.11 25.61
N GLN A 130 -0.88 2.14 25.78
CA GLN A 130 -1.83 1.66 24.78
C GLN A 130 -1.80 2.51 23.50
N LEU A 131 -1.66 3.84 23.63
CA LEU A 131 -1.52 4.76 22.50
C LEU A 131 -0.22 4.48 21.72
N ASN A 132 0.91 4.33 22.41
CA ASN A 132 2.19 3.98 21.78
C ASN A 132 2.12 2.63 21.08
N ALA A 133 1.64 1.59 21.76
CA ALA A 133 1.52 0.25 21.16
C ALA A 133 0.61 0.24 19.92
N THR A 134 -0.41 1.10 19.90
CA THR A 134 -1.31 1.22 18.75
C THR A 134 -0.68 2.03 17.62
N ALA A 135 0.05 3.10 17.95
CA ALA A 135 0.83 3.87 16.97
C ALA A 135 1.89 3.00 16.30
N ASP A 136 2.67 2.23 17.07
CA ASP A 136 3.68 1.29 16.56
C ASP A 136 3.06 0.26 15.61
N ALA A 137 1.94 -0.35 16.00
CA ALA A 137 1.28 -1.36 15.19
C ALA A 137 0.72 -0.79 13.87
N LEU A 138 0.19 0.44 13.91
CA LEU A 138 -0.35 1.11 12.73
C LEU A 138 0.77 1.63 11.81
N GLU A 139 1.87 2.09 12.39
CA GLU A 139 3.08 2.49 11.65
C GLU A 139 3.67 1.31 10.88
N GLN A 140 3.78 0.14 11.52
CA GLN A 140 4.19 -1.10 10.85
C GLN A 140 3.22 -1.52 9.73
N ASP A 141 1.91 -1.34 9.93
CA ASP A 141 0.91 -1.61 8.91
C ASP A 141 1.04 -0.68 7.71
N VAL A 142 1.25 0.62 7.95
CA VAL A 142 1.47 1.63 6.92
C VAL A 142 2.74 1.33 6.11
N GLU A 143 3.85 1.01 6.77
CA GLU A 143 5.09 0.61 6.09
C GLU A 143 4.85 -0.62 5.19
N THR A 144 4.19 -1.65 5.73
CA THR A 144 3.84 -2.84 4.94
C THR A 144 2.90 -2.50 3.78
N ALA A 145 1.97 -1.57 3.97
CA ALA A 145 1.04 -1.13 2.94
C ALA A 145 1.75 -0.34 1.84
N LYS A 146 2.74 0.51 2.16
CA LYS A 146 3.57 1.22 1.17
C LYS A 146 4.30 0.24 0.26
N ASP A 147 4.98 -0.75 0.84
CA ASP A 147 5.67 -1.80 0.07
C ASP A 147 4.72 -2.55 -0.87
N ARG A 148 3.50 -2.80 -0.42
CA ARG A 148 2.45 -3.45 -1.23
C ARG A 148 1.89 -2.51 -2.30
N ALA A 149 1.72 -1.23 -1.97
CA ALA A 149 1.26 -0.20 -2.90
C ALA A 149 2.27 0.04 -4.03
N GLU A 150 3.58 -0.04 -3.74
CA GLU A 150 4.61 -0.01 -4.79
C GLU A 150 4.52 -1.20 -5.74
N LYS A 151 4.28 -2.41 -5.20
CA LYS A 151 4.06 -3.61 -6.03
C LYS A 151 2.80 -3.46 -6.88
N LEU A 152 1.72 -2.91 -6.31
CA LEU A 152 0.49 -2.57 -7.03
C LEU A 152 0.78 -1.57 -8.15
N ALA A 153 1.51 -0.49 -7.89
CA ALA A 153 1.87 0.51 -8.89
C ALA A 153 2.60 -0.13 -10.09
N ARG A 154 3.59 -0.99 -9.83
CA ARG A 154 4.28 -1.75 -10.89
C ARG A 154 3.34 -2.64 -11.70
N LEU A 155 2.38 -3.31 -11.05
CA LEU A 155 1.38 -4.11 -11.75
C LEU A 155 0.48 -3.27 -12.65
N ILE A 156 0.13 -2.05 -12.21
CA ILE A 156 -0.69 -1.11 -12.97
C ILE A 156 0.09 -0.55 -14.16
N GLU A 157 1.37 -0.23 -14.00
CA GLU A 157 2.26 0.14 -15.09
C GLU A 157 2.35 -0.98 -16.15
N GLU A 158 2.54 -2.24 -15.73
CA GLU A 158 2.52 -3.39 -16.64
C GLU A 158 1.15 -3.55 -17.33
N ALA A 159 0.06 -3.32 -16.60
CA ALA A 159 -1.30 -3.36 -17.13
C ALA A 159 -1.53 -2.27 -18.16
N ASN A 160 -1.02 -1.07 -17.92
CA ASN A 160 -1.12 0.04 -18.85
C ASN A 160 -0.30 -0.20 -20.12
N ALA A 161 0.93 -0.72 -20.02
CA ALA A 161 1.71 -1.12 -21.20
C ALA A 161 0.93 -2.15 -22.05
N THR A 162 0.35 -3.17 -21.39
CA THR A 162 -0.52 -4.17 -22.04
C THR A 162 -1.72 -3.50 -22.72
N GLY A 163 -2.41 -2.63 -22.00
CA GLY A 163 -3.57 -1.89 -22.50
C GLY A 163 -3.21 -1.02 -23.72
N LEU A 164 -2.10 -0.29 -23.66
CA LEU A 164 -1.68 0.63 -24.70
C LEU A 164 -1.35 -0.11 -26.02
N SER A 165 -0.72 -1.28 -25.91
CA SER A 165 -0.40 -2.11 -27.09
C SER A 165 -1.65 -2.68 -27.78
N ARG A 166 -2.71 -2.99 -27.02
CA ARG A 166 -3.91 -3.69 -27.52
C ARG A 166 -5.11 -2.79 -27.77
N CYS A 167 -5.17 -1.61 -27.15
CA CYS A 167 -6.36 -0.76 -27.20
C CYS A 167 -6.63 -0.20 -28.60
N ALA A 168 -7.91 0.05 -28.85
CA ALA A 168 -8.37 0.68 -30.08
C ALA A 168 -7.77 2.09 -30.23
N VAL A 169 -7.51 2.52 -31.47
CA VAL A 169 -6.87 3.82 -31.77
C VAL A 169 -7.54 4.99 -31.06
N LYS A 170 -8.88 4.99 -31.03
CA LYS A 170 -9.70 6.05 -30.39
C LYS A 170 -9.53 6.11 -28.86
N ALA A 171 -9.16 4.99 -28.22
CA ALA A 171 -8.99 4.89 -26.77
C ALA A 171 -7.53 5.08 -26.33
N ARG A 172 -6.56 5.12 -27.27
CA ARG A 172 -5.12 5.25 -26.96
C ARG A 172 -4.79 6.49 -26.17
N ALA A 173 -5.47 7.61 -26.41
CA ALA A 173 -5.25 8.84 -25.65
C ALA A 173 -5.62 8.68 -24.17
N THR A 174 -6.75 8.04 -23.89
CA THR A 174 -7.21 7.73 -22.53
C THR A 174 -6.26 6.77 -21.83
N VAL A 175 -5.82 5.73 -22.52
CA VAL A 175 -4.88 4.74 -21.97
C VAL A 175 -3.50 5.36 -21.73
N ALA A 176 -3.00 6.17 -22.67
CA ALA A 176 -1.69 6.83 -22.55
C ALA A 176 -1.61 7.89 -21.42
N ALA A 177 -2.73 8.24 -20.79
CA ALA A 177 -2.75 9.12 -19.63
C ALA A 177 -2.32 8.41 -18.33
N TYR A 178 -2.32 7.08 -18.30
CA TYR A 178 -1.86 6.32 -17.14
C TYR A 178 -0.33 6.15 -17.14
N PRO A 179 0.29 5.94 -15.97
CA PRO A 179 1.73 5.71 -15.85
C PRO A 179 2.21 4.48 -16.65
N LEU A 180 3.35 4.61 -17.32
CA LEU A 180 4.03 3.50 -17.99
C LEU A 180 5.22 3.04 -17.14
N PRO A 181 5.68 1.79 -17.30
CA PRO A 181 6.95 1.33 -16.73
C PRO A 181 8.07 2.30 -17.12
N GLY A 182 8.98 2.64 -16.21
CA GLY A 182 9.98 3.69 -16.45
C GLY A 182 10.82 3.48 -17.72
N ASP A 183 11.26 2.24 -17.96
CA ASP A 183 11.99 1.85 -19.18
C ASP A 183 11.18 2.06 -20.47
N LEU A 184 9.87 1.83 -20.42
CA LEU A 184 8.97 2.13 -21.54
C LEU A 184 8.63 3.63 -21.62
N ALA A 185 8.52 4.33 -20.50
CA ALA A 185 8.18 5.75 -20.45
C ALA A 185 9.24 6.59 -21.18
N ASP A 186 10.52 6.28 -20.95
CA ASP A 186 11.66 6.92 -21.62
C ASP A 186 11.63 6.69 -23.14
N LEU A 187 11.33 5.46 -23.57
CA LEU A 187 11.21 5.11 -24.99
C LEU A 187 9.99 5.74 -25.67
N ALA A 188 8.92 5.95 -24.91
CA ALA A 188 7.67 6.55 -25.37
C ALA A 188 7.71 8.09 -25.31
N GLU A 189 8.76 8.68 -24.73
CA GLU A 189 8.92 10.12 -24.64
C GLU A 189 8.97 10.74 -26.05
N ALA A 190 8.27 11.87 -26.22
CA ALA A 190 8.11 12.57 -27.50
C ALA A 190 7.52 11.77 -28.68
N GLN A 191 7.11 10.51 -28.47
CA GLN A 191 6.49 9.69 -29.52
C GLN A 191 5.00 10.06 -29.70
N PRO A 192 4.49 10.04 -30.95
CA PRO A 192 3.06 10.10 -31.18
C PRO A 192 2.37 8.84 -30.62
N LEU A 193 1.06 8.88 -30.40
CA LEU A 193 0.29 7.77 -29.81
C LEU A 193 0.50 6.42 -30.52
N ALA A 194 0.66 6.43 -31.84
CA ALA A 194 0.98 5.23 -32.60
C ALA A 194 2.37 4.66 -32.27
N GLY A 195 3.37 5.55 -32.10
CA GLY A 195 4.72 5.19 -31.67
C GLY A 195 4.74 4.64 -30.25
N LYS A 196 3.99 5.26 -29.32
CA LYS A 196 3.85 4.76 -27.94
C LYS A 196 3.23 3.35 -27.90
N ALA A 197 2.21 3.09 -28.71
CA ALA A 197 1.60 1.76 -28.81
C ALA A 197 2.55 0.71 -29.39
N ALA A 198 3.35 1.09 -30.40
CA ALA A 198 4.38 0.21 -30.97
C ALA A 198 5.51 -0.08 -29.98
N ALA A 199 5.98 0.93 -29.24
CA ALA A 199 6.96 0.78 -28.18
C ALA A 199 6.44 -0.14 -27.07
N ALA A 200 5.18 0.03 -26.66
CA ALA A 200 4.55 -0.85 -25.67
C ALA A 200 4.49 -2.31 -26.17
N ALA A 201 4.14 -2.53 -27.44
CA ALA A 201 4.12 -3.87 -28.02
C ALA A 201 5.52 -4.51 -28.05
N ALA A 202 6.55 -3.74 -28.43
CA ALA A 202 7.94 -4.20 -28.44
C ALA A 202 8.44 -4.53 -27.04
N TRP A 203 8.12 -3.69 -26.05
CA TRP A 203 8.46 -3.90 -24.65
C TRP A 203 7.82 -5.18 -24.09
N ILE A 204 6.55 -5.45 -24.42
CA ILE A 204 5.86 -6.69 -24.00
C ILE A 204 6.54 -7.92 -24.64
N ALA A 205 6.90 -7.84 -25.91
CA ALA A 205 7.60 -8.91 -26.61
C ALA A 205 8.95 -9.22 -25.95
N ASP A 206 9.74 -8.18 -25.66
CA ASP A 206 11.03 -8.31 -24.97
C ASP A 206 10.88 -8.92 -23.57
N LYS A 207 9.95 -8.44 -22.75
CA LYS A 207 9.65 -9.04 -21.43
C LYS A 207 9.24 -10.50 -21.54
N THR A 208 8.47 -10.87 -22.56
CA THR A 208 8.04 -12.25 -22.78
C THR A 208 9.23 -13.14 -23.15
N ALA A 209 10.07 -12.70 -24.08
CA ALA A 209 11.29 -13.39 -24.47
C ALA A 209 12.26 -13.56 -23.28
N SER A 210 12.46 -12.51 -22.48
CA SER A 210 13.28 -12.55 -21.27
C SER A 210 12.76 -13.58 -20.25
N ARG A 211 11.44 -13.62 -20.01
CA ARG A 211 10.80 -14.60 -19.11
C ARG A 211 10.95 -16.04 -19.64
N GLU A 212 10.91 -16.25 -20.95
CA GLU A 212 11.12 -17.56 -21.57
C GLU A 212 12.57 -18.02 -21.43
N GLN A 213 13.53 -17.13 -21.67
CA GLN A 213 14.95 -17.38 -21.50
C GLN A 213 15.29 -17.79 -20.06
N GLN A 214 14.79 -17.06 -19.06
CA GLN A 214 14.96 -17.41 -17.64
C GLN A 214 14.39 -18.80 -17.32
N LYS A 215 13.25 -19.18 -17.92
CA LYS A 215 12.68 -20.54 -17.75
C LYS A 215 13.56 -21.62 -18.37
N ILE A 216 14.23 -21.34 -19.48
CA ILE A 216 15.18 -22.27 -20.11
C ILE A 216 16.40 -22.44 -19.21
N GLU A 217 17.02 -21.33 -18.79
CA GLU A 217 18.20 -21.33 -17.91
C GLU A 217 17.94 -22.05 -16.58
N ARG A 218 16.77 -21.83 -15.97
CA ARG A 218 16.37 -22.54 -14.76
C ARG A 218 16.27 -24.06 -15.00
N ARG A 219 15.68 -24.48 -16.11
CA ARG A 219 15.56 -25.91 -16.47
C ARG A 219 16.92 -26.53 -16.71
N ASP A 220 17.83 -25.81 -17.35
CA ASP A 220 19.19 -26.31 -17.62
C ASP A 220 20.02 -26.41 -16.35
N ARG A 221 19.89 -25.46 -15.42
CA ARG A 221 20.51 -25.56 -14.09
C ARG A 221 20.00 -26.78 -13.32
N GLN A 222 18.68 -26.99 -13.27
CA GLN A 222 18.09 -28.18 -12.63
C GLN A 222 18.57 -29.49 -13.28
N ARG A 223 18.71 -29.52 -14.60
CA ARG A 223 19.27 -30.69 -15.32
C ARG A 223 20.73 -30.92 -14.95
N GLN A 224 21.54 -29.87 -14.80
CA GLN A 224 22.92 -29.98 -14.37
C GLN A 224 23.02 -30.49 -12.93
N GLU A 225 22.24 -29.93 -12.00
CA GLU A 225 22.16 -30.39 -10.61
C GLU A 225 21.77 -31.87 -10.52
N LEU A 226 20.74 -32.31 -11.26
CA LEU A 226 20.36 -33.72 -11.32
C LEU A 226 21.48 -34.61 -11.86
N LYS A 227 22.19 -34.17 -12.91
CA LYS A 227 23.33 -34.91 -13.45
C LYS A 227 24.46 -35.05 -12.43
N THR A 228 24.78 -33.97 -11.71
CA THR A 228 25.81 -33.99 -10.65
C THR A 228 25.39 -34.93 -9.52
N ASN A 229 24.16 -34.84 -9.03
CA ASN A 229 23.66 -35.70 -7.95
C ASN A 229 23.66 -37.18 -8.36
N ILE A 230 23.28 -37.50 -9.60
CA ILE A 230 23.37 -38.88 -10.10
C ILE A 230 24.83 -39.34 -10.15
N ALA A 231 25.76 -38.48 -10.60
CA ALA A 231 27.18 -38.83 -10.67
C ALA A 231 27.80 -39.04 -9.28
N GLU A 232 27.30 -38.35 -8.24
CA GLU A 232 27.74 -38.53 -6.85
C GLU A 232 27.17 -39.80 -6.21
N VAL A 233 25.91 -40.14 -6.47
CA VAL A 233 25.26 -41.35 -5.90
C VAL A 233 25.81 -42.64 -6.52
N TRP A 234 26.30 -42.57 -7.76
CA TRP A 234 26.83 -43.73 -8.49
C TRP A 234 28.37 -43.85 -8.43
N ARG A 235 29.03 -43.10 -7.55
CA ARG A 235 30.44 -43.31 -7.16
C ARG A 235 30.52 -44.09 -5.86
#